data_AF-A0A4V1R117-F1
#
_entry.id   AF-A0A4V1R117-F1
#
_cell.length_a   1.000
_cell.length_b   1.000
_cell.length_c   1.000
_cell.angle_alpha   90.00
_cell.angle_beta   90.00
_cell.angle_gamma   90.00
#
_symmetry.space_group_name_H-M   'P 1'
#
loop_
_entity.id
_entity.type
_entity.pdbx_description
1 polymer ?
#
loop_
_entity_poly.entity_id
_entity_poly.type
_entity_poly.pdbx_seq_one_letter_code
_entity_poly.pdbx_strand_id
1 'polypeptide(L)'
;MARISRKISVIVLIILLTIGVIPGKFGAGIGGISTIAAAANISSQDGIGYSGSILGNEVAGTAFTGYQAWPSGFTKGSSAFVGGVYDGTSIWMIPYNANELVKVNPSTGEMTGYSNWPVGFTKGSNAFAGGVYDGTNIWLIPYSANQVIKVNATTGEMTGYSSWPDGSKGSDQFIGGVYDGTNIWLSPYSGSRLIKVDATTGAMTSYNSWPSGTILGGYPFYGSIFDGTSIWLIPNNADRLIKLDPETSEMTGYNNWPSEFDKSANAFTGGVFDGTNIWMIPHNATHLVKFDTTTGDMTKYNEWPSNFSKGSGSFTGGVYDGTSIWLIPNNADRLIKVDSATGEMTGYNNWPSGFAKQNSAFLGGVYDGENVWMIPFMADRLMKFGNSSDLSELTLSSGTLSPPFSSEITSYTASVDNEVASIDVTPTTAEIGAAVTVNDSSVASGQAEAVALKGGGYGNGGGCIRQR
;
A
#
# COMPACT_ATOMS: atom_id res chain seq x y z
N MET A 1 -41.24 -3.55 -48.69
CA MET A 1 -40.04 -2.68 -48.69
C MET A 1 -39.25 -3.04 -47.43
N ALA A 2 -38.30 -3.97 -47.53
CA ALA A 2 -37.50 -4.39 -46.38
C ALA A 2 -36.40 -3.34 -46.16
N ARG A 3 -36.51 -2.50 -45.12
CA ARG A 3 -35.42 -1.62 -44.70
C ARG A 3 -34.28 -2.51 -44.21
N ILE A 4 -33.26 -2.66 -45.03
CA ILE A 4 -31.96 -3.18 -44.60
C ILE A 4 -31.38 -2.13 -43.65
N SER A 5 -31.53 -2.31 -42.33
CA SER A 5 -30.77 -1.55 -41.33
C SER A 5 -29.30 -1.90 -41.53
N ARG A 6 -28.57 -1.02 -42.23
CA ARG A 6 -27.11 -1.06 -42.27
C ARG A 6 -26.64 -0.35 -41.01
N LYS A 7 -26.22 -1.13 -40.01
CA LYS A 7 -25.56 -0.60 -38.81
C LYS A 7 -24.19 -0.04 -39.20
N ILE A 8 -23.88 1.17 -38.75
CA ILE A 8 -22.54 1.75 -38.87
C ILE A 8 -21.77 1.36 -37.61
N SER A 9 -20.61 0.74 -37.76
CA SER A 9 -19.66 0.54 -36.67
C SER A 9 -18.85 1.82 -36.47
N VAL A 10 -19.02 2.47 -35.32
CA VAL A 10 -18.22 3.62 -34.93
C VAL A 10 -17.13 3.12 -33.99
N ILE A 11 -15.87 3.39 -34.33
CA ILE A 11 -14.77 3.31 -33.35
C ILE A 11 -14.95 4.54 -32.47
N VAL A 12 -15.49 4.34 -31.27
CA VAL A 12 -15.69 5.42 -30.31
C VAL A 12 -14.39 5.57 -29.52
N LEU A 13 -13.69 6.66 -29.84
CA LEU A 13 -12.94 7.50 -28.92
C LEU A 13 -11.72 6.90 -28.20
N ILE A 14 -10.55 7.48 -28.46
CA ILE A 14 -9.42 7.49 -27.52
C ILE A 14 -9.77 8.56 -26.49
N ILE A 15 -10.17 8.16 -25.28
CA ILE A 15 -10.28 9.10 -24.15
C ILE A 15 -8.86 9.28 -23.61
N LEU A 16 -8.24 10.43 -23.89
CA LEU A 16 -7.02 10.83 -23.21
C LEU A 16 -7.41 11.47 -21.87
N LEU A 17 -7.02 10.82 -20.77
CA LEU A 17 -7.05 11.44 -19.46
C LEU A 17 -5.70 12.10 -19.20
N THR A 18 -5.71 13.42 -19.05
CA THR A 18 -4.55 14.15 -18.51
C THR A 18 -4.77 14.37 -17.02
N ILE A 19 -3.79 13.96 -16.21
CA ILE A 19 -3.68 14.34 -14.81
C ILE A 19 -3.33 15.84 -14.79
N GLY A 20 -4.35 16.68 -14.76
CA GLY A 20 -4.19 18.11 -14.55
C GLY A 20 -4.25 18.43 -13.08
N VAL A 21 -3.12 18.39 -12.37
CA VAL A 21 -2.96 19.32 -11.25
C VAL A 21 -3.06 20.70 -11.90
N ILE A 22 -4.04 21.52 -11.55
CA ILE A 22 -3.96 22.95 -11.86
C ILE A 22 -3.06 23.54 -10.77
N PRO A 23 -1.77 23.87 -11.05
CA PRO A 23 -1.01 24.66 -10.11
C PRO A 23 -1.50 26.11 -10.30
N GLY A 24 -2.18 26.64 -9.30
CA GLY A 24 -2.45 28.07 -9.20
C GLY A 24 -3.86 28.51 -9.60
N LYS A 25 -4.73 28.57 -8.59
CA LYS A 25 -5.60 29.73 -8.43
C LYS A 25 -5.11 30.53 -7.22
N PHE A 26 -3.99 31.23 -7.38
CA PHE A 26 -3.78 32.43 -6.57
C PHE A 26 -4.57 33.56 -7.21
N GLY A 27 -5.75 33.81 -6.66
CA GLY A 27 -6.36 35.12 -6.76
C GLY A 27 -5.38 36.12 -6.15
N ALA A 28 -5.04 37.16 -6.90
CA ALA A 28 -4.29 38.29 -6.38
C ALA A 28 -5.04 38.89 -5.19
N GLY A 29 -4.44 38.84 -4.00
CA GLY A 29 -4.93 39.54 -2.83
C GLY A 29 -4.54 38.86 -1.52
N ILE A 30 -3.78 39.62 -0.70
CA ILE A 30 -3.65 39.55 0.76
C ILE A 30 -2.99 38.32 1.42
N GLY A 31 -1.75 38.54 1.89
CA GLY A 31 -1.37 38.22 3.27
C GLY A 31 -0.47 37.00 3.49
N GLY A 32 0.81 37.28 3.78
CA GLY A 32 1.70 36.41 4.57
C GLY A 32 1.96 35.01 4.00
N ILE A 33 3.10 34.86 3.31
CA ILE A 33 3.70 33.53 3.13
C ILE A 33 4.13 33.07 4.53
N SER A 34 3.26 32.32 5.21
CA SER A 34 3.77 31.39 6.22
C SER A 34 4.66 30.41 5.46
N THR A 35 5.89 30.28 5.92
CA THR A 35 6.78 29.23 5.46
C THR A 35 6.04 27.90 5.61
N ILE A 36 5.61 27.31 4.50
CA ILE A 36 5.15 25.92 4.47
C ILE A 36 6.34 25.12 5.01
N ALA A 37 6.15 24.49 6.16
CA ALA A 37 7.14 23.58 6.71
C ALA A 37 7.51 22.58 5.61
N ALA A 38 8.81 22.39 5.36
CA ALA A 38 9.26 21.38 4.42
C ALA A 38 8.61 20.04 4.79
N ALA A 39 7.96 19.39 3.81
CA ALA A 39 7.33 18.10 4.02
C ALA A 39 8.34 17.16 4.68
N ALA A 40 8.00 16.66 5.87
CA ALA A 40 8.89 15.79 6.62
C ALA A 40 9.13 14.51 5.80
N ASN A 41 10.39 14.10 5.72
CA ASN A 41 10.77 12.82 5.17
C ASN A 41 10.28 11.71 6.12
N ILE A 42 9.33 10.88 5.69
CA ILE A 42 8.79 9.75 6.44
C ILE A 42 9.75 8.58 6.32
N SER A 43 10.26 8.09 7.45
CA SER A 43 11.01 6.83 7.56
C SER A 43 10.15 5.73 8.18
N SER A 44 10.21 4.51 7.62
CA SER A 44 9.66 3.28 8.21
C SER A 44 8.16 3.28 8.51
N GLN A 45 7.35 2.62 7.67
CA GLN A 45 5.90 2.88 7.66
C GLN A 45 5.01 1.85 8.33
N ASP A 46 5.20 0.54 8.17
CA ASP A 46 4.24 -0.46 8.67
C ASP A 46 4.78 -1.37 9.78
N GLY A 47 6.05 -1.19 10.14
CA GLY A 47 6.75 -2.02 11.12
C GLY A 47 7.10 -3.43 10.61
N ILE A 48 6.77 -3.78 9.37
CA ILE A 48 7.01 -5.08 8.71
C ILE A 48 7.79 -4.87 7.37
N GLY A 49 7.91 -3.62 6.95
CA GLY A 49 8.01 -3.13 5.57
C GLY A 49 8.44 -1.66 5.51
N TYR A 50 9.52 -1.39 4.77
CA TYR A 50 10.08 -0.06 4.42
C TYR A 50 10.99 0.64 5.44
N SER A 51 12.02 1.31 4.92
CA SER A 51 13.01 2.12 5.64
C SER A 51 13.73 3.07 4.68
N GLY A 52 13.03 4.09 4.20
CA GLY A 52 13.63 5.18 3.43
C GLY A 52 12.84 6.45 3.68
N SER A 53 13.28 7.59 3.13
CA SER A 53 12.56 8.86 3.23
C SER A 53 11.59 9.03 2.06
N ILE A 54 10.30 9.20 2.33
CA ILE A 54 9.36 9.76 1.35
C ILE A 54 8.74 11.05 1.86
N LEU A 55 8.41 11.96 0.95
CA LEU A 55 7.73 13.20 1.33
C LEU A 55 6.34 12.87 1.87
N GLY A 56 6.03 13.36 3.06
CA GLY A 56 4.67 13.29 3.58
C GLY A 56 3.74 14.22 2.83
N ASN A 57 2.61 13.67 2.37
CA ASN A 57 1.51 14.39 1.75
C ASN A 57 0.19 13.73 2.15
N GLU A 58 -0.79 14.53 2.59
CA GLU A 58 -2.11 14.00 2.93
C GLU A 58 -2.68 13.21 1.75
N VAL A 59 -3.14 11.98 2.02
CA VAL A 59 -3.82 11.17 1.00
C VAL A 59 -5.14 11.85 0.64
N ALA A 60 -5.24 12.30 -0.61
CA ALA A 60 -6.44 12.89 -1.18
C ALA A 60 -7.33 11.84 -1.83
N GLY A 61 -8.61 12.18 -1.98
CA GLY A 61 -9.63 11.28 -2.56
C GLY A 61 -10.13 10.24 -1.57
N THR A 62 -11.13 9.48 -2.00
CA THR A 62 -11.71 8.40 -1.19
C THR A 62 -11.94 7.11 -1.98
N ALA A 63 -11.43 7.05 -3.20
CA ALA A 63 -11.67 5.93 -4.09
C ALA A 63 -10.80 4.72 -3.72
N PHE A 64 -11.40 3.54 -3.86
CA PHE A 64 -10.65 2.29 -3.90
C PHE A 64 -10.51 1.85 -5.36
N THR A 65 -9.30 1.48 -5.78
CA THR A 65 -9.01 0.90 -7.10
C THR A 65 -8.30 -0.44 -6.92
N GLY A 66 -8.84 -1.49 -7.54
CA GLY A 66 -8.32 -2.85 -7.43
C GLY A 66 -7.55 -3.31 -8.67
N TYR A 67 -6.44 -4.03 -8.48
CA TYR A 67 -5.56 -4.50 -9.55
C TYR A 67 -5.41 -6.02 -9.53
N GLN A 68 -5.74 -6.66 -10.67
CA GLN A 68 -5.74 -8.12 -10.85
C GLN A 68 -4.95 -8.60 -12.08
N ALA A 69 -4.29 -7.70 -12.80
CA ALA A 69 -3.45 -8.03 -13.93
C ALA A 69 -2.10 -8.62 -13.46
N TRP A 70 -2.16 -9.84 -12.93
CA TRP A 70 -0.99 -10.55 -12.41
C TRP A 70 0.04 -10.85 -13.50
N PRO A 71 1.35 -10.90 -13.18
CA PRO A 71 2.39 -11.25 -14.14
C PRO A 71 2.16 -12.61 -14.82
N SER A 72 2.67 -12.78 -16.04
CA SER A 72 2.56 -14.06 -16.75
C SER A 72 3.31 -15.17 -16.00
N GLY A 73 2.68 -16.33 -15.82
CA GLY A 73 3.25 -17.45 -15.04
C GLY A 73 3.12 -17.31 -13.52
N PHE A 74 2.56 -16.18 -13.04
CA PHE A 74 2.33 -15.96 -11.62
C PHE A 74 1.29 -16.93 -11.06
N THR A 75 1.61 -17.50 -9.90
CA THR A 75 0.71 -18.29 -9.08
C THR A 75 0.61 -17.65 -7.72
N LYS A 76 -0.55 -17.03 -7.45
CA LYS A 76 -0.81 -16.30 -6.22
C LYS A 76 -0.75 -17.18 -4.97
N GLY A 77 -1.35 -18.37 -5.04
CA GLY A 77 -1.61 -19.22 -3.87
C GLY A 77 -2.60 -18.58 -2.88
N SER A 78 -2.99 -19.32 -1.84
CA SER A 78 -3.63 -18.72 -0.65
C SER A 78 -2.56 -18.04 0.20
N SER A 79 -2.90 -16.95 0.91
CA SER A 79 -1.94 -16.24 1.77
C SER A 79 -0.72 -15.75 0.97
N ALA A 80 -0.97 -14.94 -0.05
CA ALA A 80 -0.04 -14.65 -1.12
C ALA A 80 1.16 -13.82 -0.67
N PHE A 81 0.88 -12.66 -0.05
CA PHE A 81 1.87 -11.66 0.33
C PHE A 81 1.66 -11.20 1.78
N VAL A 82 2.73 -11.03 2.54
CA VAL A 82 2.69 -10.60 3.95
C VAL A 82 2.75 -9.08 4.14
N GLY A 83 3.21 -8.37 3.13
CA GLY A 83 3.43 -6.92 3.19
C GLY A 83 4.14 -6.43 1.93
N GLY A 84 4.50 -5.16 1.92
CA GLY A 84 5.13 -4.54 0.76
C GLY A 84 6.14 -3.49 1.16
N VAL A 85 6.92 -3.04 0.18
CA VAL A 85 7.94 -2.00 0.36
C VAL A 85 7.88 -1.04 -0.81
N TYR A 86 7.86 0.27 -0.56
CA TYR A 86 8.06 1.26 -1.62
C TYR A 86 9.56 1.55 -1.77
N ASP A 87 10.10 1.60 -2.98
CA ASP A 87 11.52 1.96 -3.18
C ASP A 87 11.73 3.45 -3.51
N GLY A 88 10.67 4.25 -3.44
CA GLY A 88 10.63 5.63 -3.92
C GLY A 88 10.12 5.78 -5.36
N THR A 89 9.94 4.67 -6.08
CA THR A 89 9.42 4.64 -7.45
C THR A 89 8.41 3.53 -7.71
N SER A 90 8.52 2.40 -7.00
CA SER A 90 7.78 1.17 -7.23
C SER A 90 7.47 0.47 -5.92
N ILE A 91 6.37 -0.27 -5.90
CA ILE A 91 5.96 -1.08 -4.75
C ILE A 91 6.42 -2.52 -5.00
N TRP A 92 7.05 -3.13 -4.00
CA TRP A 92 7.51 -4.51 -4.01
C TRP A 92 6.69 -5.33 -3.02
N MET A 93 5.87 -6.25 -3.51
CA MET A 93 5.03 -7.12 -2.68
C MET A 93 5.78 -8.39 -2.29
N ILE A 94 5.93 -8.59 -0.98
CA ILE A 94 6.81 -9.60 -0.41
C ILE A 94 6.09 -10.96 -0.35
N PRO A 95 6.58 -11.99 -1.07
CA PRO A 95 5.84 -13.23 -1.23
C PRO A 95 5.89 -14.10 0.03
N TYR A 96 4.73 -14.45 0.56
CA TYR A 96 4.58 -15.46 1.60
C TYR A 96 4.43 -16.85 0.99
N ASN A 97 3.33 -17.09 0.27
CA ASN A 97 3.12 -18.30 -0.52
C ASN A 97 3.05 -18.06 -2.03
N ALA A 98 2.99 -16.81 -2.48
CA ALA A 98 3.11 -16.50 -3.90
C ALA A 98 4.45 -17.00 -4.45
N ASN A 99 4.46 -17.55 -5.66
CA ASN A 99 5.68 -18.13 -6.23
C ASN A 99 6.77 -17.09 -6.54
N GLU A 100 6.39 -15.83 -6.78
CA GLU A 100 7.29 -14.75 -7.23
C GLU A 100 7.23 -13.52 -6.31
N LEU A 101 8.34 -12.79 -6.24
CA LEU A 101 8.35 -11.40 -5.79
C LEU A 101 7.68 -10.54 -6.88
N VAL A 102 6.81 -9.60 -6.51
CA VAL A 102 6.10 -8.78 -7.51
C VAL A 102 6.42 -7.31 -7.31
N LYS A 103 6.91 -6.66 -8.37
CA LYS A 103 7.10 -5.20 -8.45
C LYS A 103 5.89 -4.59 -9.13
N VAL A 104 5.40 -3.47 -8.62
CA VAL A 104 4.23 -2.74 -9.09
C VAL A 104 4.62 -1.31 -9.41
N ASN A 105 4.25 -0.83 -10.60
CA ASN A 105 4.32 0.58 -10.93
C ASN A 105 3.10 1.30 -10.33
N PRO A 106 3.24 2.20 -9.35
CA PRO A 106 2.10 2.82 -8.67
C PRO A 106 1.27 3.73 -9.60
N SER A 107 1.87 4.29 -10.64
CA SER A 107 1.19 5.18 -11.59
C SER A 107 0.25 4.45 -12.54
N THR A 108 0.55 3.18 -12.87
CA THR A 108 -0.21 2.39 -13.85
C THR A 108 -0.87 1.16 -13.26
N GLY A 109 -0.41 0.68 -12.10
CA GLY A 109 -0.76 -0.61 -11.52
C GLY A 109 -0.14 -1.82 -12.25
N GLU A 110 0.74 -1.60 -13.22
CA GLU A 110 1.42 -2.66 -13.94
C GLU A 110 2.29 -3.50 -13.00
N MET A 111 2.21 -4.83 -13.12
CA MET A 111 2.92 -5.76 -12.25
C MET A 111 3.96 -6.57 -13.03
N THR A 112 5.17 -6.66 -12.47
CA THR A 112 6.28 -7.48 -12.98
C THR A 112 6.71 -8.50 -11.92
N GLY A 113 6.82 -9.77 -12.32
CA GLY A 113 7.23 -10.87 -11.44
C GLY A 113 8.72 -11.18 -11.51
N TYR A 114 9.31 -11.55 -10.38
CA TYR A 114 10.71 -11.95 -10.24
C TYR A 114 10.81 -13.28 -9.51
N SER A 115 11.41 -14.26 -10.19
CA SER A 115 11.52 -15.65 -9.71
C SER A 115 12.91 -16.27 -9.90
N ASN A 116 13.91 -15.46 -10.27
CA ASN A 116 15.32 -15.87 -10.39
C ASN A 116 15.99 -15.95 -9.02
N TRP A 117 15.55 -16.91 -8.20
CA TRP A 117 16.06 -17.10 -6.84
C TRP A 117 17.54 -17.52 -6.83
N PRO A 118 18.33 -17.10 -5.83
CA PRO A 118 19.76 -17.43 -5.75
C PRO A 118 20.03 -18.93 -5.60
N VAL A 119 21.27 -19.34 -5.91
CA VAL A 119 21.71 -20.72 -5.75
C VAL A 119 21.58 -21.17 -4.29
N GLY A 120 21.08 -22.39 -4.09
CA GLY A 120 20.86 -22.97 -2.76
C GLY A 120 19.66 -22.39 -1.99
N PHE A 121 18.89 -21.49 -2.62
CA PHE A 121 17.65 -21.01 -2.05
C PHE A 121 16.58 -22.09 -2.02
N THR A 122 15.96 -22.23 -0.85
CA THR A 122 14.77 -23.05 -0.62
C THR A 122 13.70 -22.13 -0.04
N LYS A 123 12.64 -21.92 -0.83
CA LYS A 123 11.54 -21.03 -0.46
C LYS A 123 10.78 -21.52 0.78
N GLY A 124 10.48 -22.83 0.83
CA GLY A 124 9.57 -23.39 1.83
C GLY A 124 8.13 -22.89 1.66
N SER A 125 7.20 -23.42 2.46
CA SER A 125 5.89 -22.77 2.67
C SER A 125 6.09 -21.56 3.57
N ASN A 126 5.33 -20.47 3.38
CA ASN A 126 5.42 -19.28 4.22
C ASN A 126 6.84 -18.68 4.19
N ALA A 127 7.30 -18.28 2.99
CA ALA A 127 8.70 -18.04 2.71
C ALA A 127 9.29 -16.85 3.49
N PHE A 128 8.69 -15.67 3.33
CA PHE A 128 9.20 -14.41 3.86
C PHE A 128 8.18 -13.74 4.78
N ALA A 129 8.64 -13.07 5.82
CA ALA A 129 7.78 -12.39 6.79
C ALA A 129 7.59 -10.89 6.52
N GLY A 130 8.47 -10.30 5.72
CA GLY A 130 8.48 -8.86 5.46
C GLY A 130 9.64 -8.46 4.56
N GLY A 131 9.74 -7.17 4.27
CA GLY A 131 10.74 -6.62 3.36
C GLY A 131 11.32 -5.31 3.87
N VAL A 132 12.57 -5.00 3.53
CA VAL A 132 13.22 -3.76 3.99
C VAL A 132 13.91 -3.09 2.80
N TYR A 133 13.77 -1.78 2.62
CA TYR A 133 14.50 -1.05 1.58
C TYR A 133 15.70 -0.33 2.17
N ASP A 134 16.91 -0.58 1.69
CA ASP A 134 18.13 0.05 2.22
C ASP A 134 18.50 1.36 1.52
N GLY A 135 17.64 1.88 0.64
CA GLY A 135 17.93 3.01 -0.25
C GLY A 135 18.46 2.60 -1.63
N THR A 136 18.72 1.32 -1.87
CA THR A 136 19.13 0.78 -3.18
C THR A 136 18.56 -0.62 -3.48
N ASN A 137 18.35 -1.43 -2.45
CA ASN A 137 17.99 -2.83 -2.53
C ASN A 137 16.84 -3.15 -1.58
N ILE A 138 16.04 -4.14 -1.96
CA ILE A 138 15.00 -4.74 -1.13
C ILE A 138 15.57 -5.99 -0.46
N TRP A 139 15.45 -6.08 0.85
CA TRP A 139 15.86 -7.23 1.65
C TRP A 139 14.62 -8.01 2.09
N LEU A 140 14.46 -9.22 1.59
CA LEU A 140 13.37 -10.13 1.96
C LEU A 140 13.76 -10.87 3.24
N ILE A 141 12.98 -10.65 4.29
CA ILE A 141 13.22 -11.22 5.61
C ILE A 141 12.58 -12.61 5.67
N PRO A 142 13.35 -13.68 5.95
CA PRO A 142 12.82 -15.03 5.91
C PRO A 142 11.92 -15.34 7.10
N TYR A 143 10.81 -16.03 6.82
CA TYR A 143 10.01 -16.73 7.82
C TYR A 143 10.46 -18.21 7.84
N SER A 144 10.05 -19.00 6.85
CA SER A 144 10.53 -20.38 6.66
C SER A 144 11.68 -20.49 5.67
N ALA A 145 11.87 -19.51 4.79
CA ALA A 145 12.95 -19.55 3.80
C ALA A 145 14.32 -19.70 4.48
N ASN A 146 15.26 -20.36 3.81
CA ASN A 146 16.58 -20.66 4.38
C ASN A 146 17.59 -19.50 4.27
N GLN A 147 17.26 -18.44 3.51
CA GLN A 147 18.16 -17.31 3.25
C GLN A 147 17.43 -15.97 3.44
N VAL A 148 18.17 -14.95 3.86
CA VAL A 148 17.80 -13.55 3.58
C VAL A 148 18.12 -13.28 2.12
N ILE A 149 17.20 -12.65 1.39
CA ILE A 149 17.41 -12.32 -0.04
C ILE A 149 17.54 -10.82 -0.20
N LYS A 150 18.66 -10.37 -0.77
CA LYS A 150 18.85 -8.98 -1.23
C LYS A 150 18.51 -8.90 -2.71
N VAL A 151 17.67 -7.94 -3.07
CA VAL A 151 17.17 -7.72 -4.42
C VAL A 151 17.58 -6.33 -4.86
N ASN A 152 18.31 -6.21 -5.96
CA ASN A 152 18.60 -4.90 -6.54
C ASN A 152 17.29 -4.26 -7.04
N ALA A 153 16.90 -3.09 -6.54
CA ALA A 153 15.60 -2.50 -6.87
C ALA A 153 15.49 -2.01 -8.33
N THR A 154 16.62 -1.77 -8.99
CA THR A 154 16.65 -1.37 -10.40
C THR A 154 16.55 -2.58 -11.33
N THR A 155 17.33 -3.63 -11.07
CA THR A 155 17.48 -4.77 -11.99
C THR A 155 16.67 -6.01 -11.61
N GLY A 156 16.27 -6.13 -10.34
CA GLY A 156 15.63 -7.32 -9.78
C GLY A 156 16.58 -8.50 -9.57
N GLU A 157 17.89 -8.31 -9.72
CA GLU A 157 18.90 -9.32 -9.44
C GLU A 157 18.87 -9.69 -7.95
N MET A 158 18.90 -11.00 -7.66
CA MET A 158 18.79 -11.52 -6.29
C MET A 158 20.10 -12.13 -5.82
N THR A 159 20.50 -11.79 -4.59
CA THR A 159 21.63 -12.39 -3.86
C THR A 159 21.12 -12.97 -2.54
N GLY A 160 21.61 -14.15 -2.16
CA GLY A 160 21.16 -14.86 -0.96
C GLY A 160 22.23 -14.93 0.13
N TYR A 161 21.82 -14.77 1.38
CA TYR A 161 22.68 -14.85 2.56
C TYR A 161 22.15 -15.86 3.57
N SER A 162 23.00 -16.79 4.00
CA SER A 162 22.63 -17.91 4.88
C SER A 162 23.67 -18.25 5.95
N SER A 163 24.61 -17.34 6.22
CA SER A 163 25.64 -17.50 7.25
C SER A 163 25.08 -17.14 8.62
N TRP A 164 24.07 -17.90 9.06
CA TRP A 164 23.35 -17.67 10.30
C TRP A 164 24.25 -17.90 11.54
N PRO A 165 24.19 -17.01 12.55
CA PRO A 165 24.76 -17.30 13.86
C PRO A 165 24.16 -18.58 14.48
N ASP A 166 24.94 -19.26 15.31
CA ASP A 166 24.50 -20.51 15.92
C ASP A 166 23.21 -20.34 16.73
N GLY A 167 22.25 -21.22 16.48
CA GLY A 167 20.95 -21.24 17.16
C GLY A 167 20.02 -20.09 16.78
N SER A 168 20.33 -19.29 15.75
CA SER A 168 19.47 -18.17 15.34
C SER A 168 18.52 -18.49 14.18
N LYS A 169 18.63 -19.66 13.55
CA LYS A 169 17.76 -20.05 12.44
C LYS A 169 16.95 -21.30 12.75
N GLY A 170 15.66 -21.20 12.45
CA GLY A 170 14.65 -22.26 12.50
C GLY A 170 13.51 -21.90 11.56
N SER A 171 12.36 -22.57 11.68
CA SER A 171 11.12 -22.02 11.13
C SER A 171 10.73 -20.76 11.90
N ASP A 172 10.05 -19.82 11.24
CA ASP A 172 9.27 -18.75 11.89
C ASP A 172 10.00 -17.88 12.92
N GLN A 173 11.34 -17.79 12.85
CA GLN A 173 12.14 -17.07 13.84
C GLN A 173 11.98 -15.55 13.76
N PHE A 174 11.54 -15.02 12.61
CA PHE A 174 11.48 -13.59 12.33
C PHE A 174 10.13 -13.20 11.70
N ILE A 175 9.68 -11.97 11.96
CA ILE A 175 8.39 -11.44 11.48
C ILE A 175 8.51 -10.14 10.65
N GLY A 176 9.73 -9.70 10.33
CA GLY A 176 9.99 -8.46 9.61
C GLY A 176 11.36 -7.89 9.97
N GLY A 177 11.60 -6.64 9.61
CA GLY A 177 12.85 -5.97 9.94
C GLY A 177 12.86 -4.49 9.59
N VAL A 178 13.98 -3.83 9.86
CA VAL A 178 14.22 -2.40 9.58
C VAL A 178 15.65 -2.17 9.11
N TYR A 179 15.89 -1.07 8.41
CA TYR A 179 17.23 -0.56 8.09
C TYR A 179 17.55 0.61 9.01
N ASP A 180 18.71 0.57 9.67
CA ASP A 180 19.17 1.63 10.58
C ASP A 180 19.97 2.74 9.87
N GLY A 181 20.04 2.71 8.53
CA GLY A 181 20.92 3.58 7.74
C GLY A 181 22.27 2.95 7.38
N THR A 182 22.60 1.77 7.93
CA THR A 182 23.82 0.99 7.62
C THR A 182 23.59 -0.52 7.55
N ASN A 183 22.70 -1.07 8.37
CA ASN A 183 22.47 -2.49 8.58
C ASN A 183 20.98 -2.81 8.58
N ILE A 184 20.66 -4.04 8.19
CA ILE A 184 19.31 -4.58 8.30
C ILE A 184 19.18 -5.30 9.64
N TRP A 185 18.11 -5.06 10.37
CA TRP A 185 17.80 -5.72 11.63
C TRP A 185 16.56 -6.57 11.47
N LEU A 186 16.68 -7.87 11.76
CA LEU A 186 15.59 -8.83 11.71
C LEU A 186 14.94 -8.92 13.08
N SER A 187 13.63 -8.77 13.08
CA SER A 187 12.80 -8.73 14.28
C SER A 187 12.37 -10.12 14.69
N PRO A 188 12.64 -10.52 15.96
CA PRO A 188 12.30 -11.84 16.45
C PRO A 188 10.79 -12.05 16.50
N TYR A 189 10.39 -13.28 16.15
CA TYR A 189 9.01 -13.76 16.25
C TYR A 189 8.92 -14.92 17.23
N SER A 190 8.99 -16.19 16.81
CA SER A 190 9.14 -17.30 17.77
C SER A 190 10.56 -17.41 18.33
N GLY A 191 11.53 -16.77 17.67
CA GLY A 191 12.91 -16.66 18.13
C GLY A 191 13.07 -15.72 19.32
N SER A 192 14.19 -15.87 20.03
CA SER A 192 14.55 -15.05 21.20
C SER A 192 15.69 -14.06 20.92
N ARG A 193 16.05 -13.86 19.65
CA ARG A 193 17.22 -13.08 19.21
C ARG A 193 16.88 -12.14 18.06
N LEU A 194 17.41 -10.92 18.10
CA LEU A 194 17.52 -10.09 16.89
C LEU A 194 18.74 -10.53 16.08
N ILE A 195 18.68 -10.31 14.77
CA ILE A 195 19.83 -10.47 13.88
C ILE A 195 20.13 -9.15 13.18
N LYS A 196 21.34 -8.64 13.36
CA LYS A 196 21.90 -7.56 12.55
C LYS A 196 22.59 -8.16 11.34
N VAL A 197 22.27 -7.65 10.16
CA VAL A 197 22.88 -8.03 8.88
C VAL A 197 23.58 -6.79 8.34
N ASP A 198 24.89 -6.89 8.15
CA ASP A 198 25.67 -5.86 7.48
C ASP A 198 25.17 -5.73 6.03
N ALA A 199 24.66 -4.57 5.64
CA ALA A 199 23.99 -4.42 4.34
C ALA A 199 24.98 -4.51 3.15
N THR A 200 26.27 -4.34 3.39
CA THR A 200 27.30 -4.40 2.34
C THR A 200 27.74 -5.84 2.10
N THR A 201 28.02 -6.57 3.18
CA THR A 201 28.68 -7.89 3.14
C THR A 201 27.70 -9.04 3.37
N GLY A 202 26.56 -8.80 4.00
CA GLY A 202 25.61 -9.81 4.45
C GLY A 202 26.06 -10.59 5.69
N ALA A 203 27.13 -10.16 6.36
CA ALA A 203 27.56 -10.75 7.63
C ALA A 203 26.47 -10.59 8.70
N MET A 204 26.23 -11.64 9.48
CA MET A 204 25.13 -11.70 10.45
C MET A 204 25.64 -11.80 11.89
N THR A 205 25.06 -11.01 12.79
CA THR A 205 25.38 -10.99 14.22
C THR A 205 24.08 -11.10 15.04
N SER A 206 24.08 -11.92 16.09
CA SER A 206 22.88 -12.14 16.93
C SER A 206 22.93 -11.39 18.27
N TYR A 207 21.79 -10.87 18.70
CA TYR A 207 21.63 -10.11 19.96
C TYR A 207 20.46 -10.65 20.79
N ASN A 208 20.65 -10.77 22.10
CA ASN A 208 19.63 -11.27 23.03
C ASN A 208 19.74 -10.68 24.46
N SER A 209 20.34 -9.50 24.59
CA SER A 209 20.52 -8.80 25.86
C SER A 209 19.27 -7.99 26.23
N TRP A 210 18.17 -8.69 26.51
CA TRP A 210 16.90 -8.06 26.86
C TRP A 210 16.98 -7.23 28.15
N PRO A 211 16.25 -6.11 28.26
CA PRO A 211 16.23 -5.31 29.49
C PRO A 211 15.81 -6.15 30.71
N SER A 212 16.35 -5.83 31.87
CA SER A 212 16.06 -6.57 33.10
C SER A 212 14.55 -6.61 33.41
N GLY A 213 14.07 -7.79 33.81
CA GLY A 213 12.66 -8.03 34.12
C GLY A 213 11.72 -8.14 32.93
N THR A 214 12.23 -8.13 31.69
CA THR A 214 11.42 -8.33 30.48
C THR A 214 10.78 -9.71 30.47
N ILE A 215 9.48 -9.75 30.20
CA ILE A 215 8.72 -11.00 29.98
C ILE A 215 8.37 -11.04 28.50
N LEU A 216 9.01 -11.94 27.76
CA LEU A 216 8.81 -12.06 26.30
C LEU A 216 7.48 -12.74 25.93
N GLY A 217 7.10 -13.80 26.65
CA GLY A 217 6.04 -14.71 26.17
C GLY A 217 6.44 -15.43 24.87
N GLY A 218 5.51 -16.16 24.26
CA GLY A 218 5.68 -16.71 22.91
C GLY A 218 5.31 -15.67 21.86
N TYR A 219 6.05 -15.58 20.75
CA TYR A 219 5.85 -14.52 19.75
C TYR A 219 5.90 -13.09 20.36
N PRO A 220 6.99 -12.74 21.09
CA PRO A 220 7.10 -11.50 21.86
C PRO A 220 6.81 -10.24 21.07
N PHE A 221 7.35 -10.14 19.85
CA PHE A 221 7.26 -8.95 19.03
C PHE A 221 6.60 -9.25 17.70
N TYR A 222 5.95 -8.24 17.14
CA TYR A 222 5.37 -8.30 15.80
C TYR A 222 5.68 -7.00 15.09
N GLY A 223 6.83 -6.99 14.42
CA GLY A 223 7.35 -5.84 13.72
C GLY A 223 8.30 -4.97 14.54
N SER A 224 8.98 -4.08 13.83
CA SER A 224 9.95 -3.13 14.35
C SER A 224 9.95 -1.86 13.54
N ILE A 225 10.33 -0.74 14.15
CA ILE A 225 10.38 0.57 13.49
C ILE A 225 11.75 1.20 13.71
N PHE A 226 12.28 1.90 12.72
CA PHE A 226 13.43 2.78 12.89
C PHE A 226 12.98 4.25 12.88
N ASP A 227 13.24 4.98 13.96
CA ASP A 227 12.82 6.38 14.13
C ASP A 227 13.84 7.40 13.56
N GLY A 228 14.91 6.90 12.91
CA GLY A 228 16.05 7.70 12.45
C GLY A 228 17.26 7.65 13.39
N THR A 229 17.08 7.19 14.63
CA THR A 229 18.14 7.06 15.66
C THR A 229 18.13 5.70 16.34
N SER A 230 16.96 5.11 16.57
CA SER A 230 16.75 3.93 17.38
C SER A 230 15.74 2.98 16.72
N ILE A 231 15.90 1.70 17.04
CA ILE A 231 14.99 0.65 16.60
C ILE A 231 14.01 0.36 17.73
N TRP A 232 12.74 0.22 17.40
CA TRP A 232 11.67 -0.03 18.35
C TRP A 232 10.97 -1.33 18.02
N LEU A 233 10.99 -2.30 18.93
CA LEU A 233 10.32 -3.59 18.76
C LEU A 233 8.90 -3.53 19.32
N ILE A 234 7.91 -3.75 18.47
CA ILE A 234 6.50 -3.59 18.83
C ILE A 234 6.00 -4.82 19.59
N PRO A 235 5.48 -4.67 20.82
CA PRO A 235 5.17 -5.80 21.67
C PRO A 235 3.85 -6.47 21.33
N ASN A 236 3.92 -7.71 20.87
CA ASN A 236 2.78 -8.57 20.63
C ASN A 236 2.37 -9.29 21.93
N ASN A 237 3.21 -10.23 22.41
CA ASN A 237 3.05 -10.87 23.72
C ASN A 237 4.09 -10.44 24.76
N ALA A 238 5.14 -9.74 24.35
CA ALA A 238 6.07 -9.13 25.28
C ALA A 238 5.35 -8.10 26.16
N ASP A 239 5.76 -7.96 27.41
CA ASP A 239 5.11 -7.07 28.37
C ASP A 239 5.39 -5.58 28.14
N ARG A 240 6.32 -5.25 27.23
CA ARG A 240 6.87 -3.91 27.06
C ARG A 240 7.36 -3.62 25.63
N LEU A 241 7.26 -2.37 25.22
CA LEU A 241 7.95 -1.85 24.04
C LEU A 241 9.46 -1.84 24.32
N ILE A 242 10.29 -2.21 23.34
CA ILE A 242 11.74 -2.21 23.48
C ILE A 242 12.36 -1.20 22.51
N LYS A 243 13.14 -0.26 23.04
CA LYS A 243 14.07 0.58 22.28
C LYS A 243 15.42 -0.12 22.21
N LEU A 244 16.03 -0.13 21.04
CA LEU A 244 17.37 -0.62 20.76
C LEU A 244 18.16 0.52 20.11
N ASP A 245 19.32 0.81 20.68
CA ASP A 245 20.32 1.66 20.05
C ASP A 245 21.15 0.80 19.06
N PRO A 246 21.10 1.07 17.73
CA PRO A 246 21.79 0.27 16.73
C PRO A 246 23.33 0.42 16.75
N GLU A 247 23.86 1.50 17.35
CA GLU A 247 25.29 1.77 17.47
C GLU A 247 25.88 1.00 18.66
N THR A 248 25.26 1.13 19.84
CA THR A 248 25.75 0.52 21.08
C THR A 248 25.18 -0.88 21.36
N SER A 249 24.09 -1.24 20.70
CA SER A 249 23.29 -2.45 20.94
C SER A 249 22.62 -2.50 22.32
N GLU A 250 22.56 -1.38 23.04
CA GLU A 250 21.86 -1.27 24.31
C GLU A 250 20.33 -1.29 24.11
N MET A 251 19.62 -1.94 25.03
CA MET A 251 18.16 -2.04 24.99
C MET A 251 17.52 -1.41 26.24
N THR A 252 16.44 -0.65 26.03
CA THR A 252 15.61 -0.07 27.08
C THR A 252 14.16 -0.48 26.90
N GLY A 253 13.44 -0.77 27.98
CA GLY A 253 12.05 -1.23 27.94
C GLY A 253 11.06 -0.24 28.53
N TYR A 254 9.88 -0.14 27.92
CA TYR A 254 8.79 0.77 28.32
C TYR A 254 7.49 -0.02 28.52
N ASN A 255 7.00 -0.04 29.76
CA ASN A 255 5.78 -0.73 30.18
C ASN A 255 4.83 0.15 31.00
N ASN A 256 4.98 1.47 30.88
CA ASN A 256 4.12 2.48 31.47
C ASN A 256 2.81 2.61 30.67
N TRP A 257 2.10 1.50 30.54
CA TRP A 257 0.83 1.42 29.84
C TRP A 257 -0.19 2.43 30.43
N PRO A 258 -1.03 3.06 29.60
CA PRO A 258 -2.00 4.05 30.09
C PRO A 258 -2.93 3.48 31.16
N SER A 259 -3.37 4.31 32.09
CA SER A 259 -4.34 3.89 33.12
C SER A 259 -5.58 3.27 32.50
N GLU A 260 -6.10 2.19 33.11
CA GLU A 260 -7.27 1.43 32.63
C GLU A 260 -7.10 0.84 31.21
N PHE A 261 -5.86 0.69 30.73
CA PHE A 261 -5.55 -0.13 29.57
C PHE A 261 -4.87 -1.41 30.04
N ASP A 262 -5.50 -2.54 29.75
CA ASP A 262 -4.88 -3.85 29.94
C ASP A 262 -4.31 -4.33 28.61
N LYS A 263 -3.00 -4.54 28.57
CA LYS A 263 -2.34 -5.07 27.37
C LYS A 263 -2.65 -6.56 27.26
N SER A 264 -3.61 -6.87 26.40
CA SER A 264 -4.00 -8.25 26.09
C SER A 264 -2.90 -9.04 25.36
N ALA A 265 -3.05 -10.37 25.35
CA ALA A 265 -2.25 -11.24 24.50
C ALA A 265 -2.53 -10.95 23.01
N ASN A 266 -1.47 -10.94 22.22
CA ASN A 266 -1.44 -10.50 20.83
C ASN A 266 -2.06 -9.11 20.61
N ALA A 267 -1.75 -8.17 21.53
CA ALA A 267 -2.36 -6.84 21.53
C ALA A 267 -2.09 -6.06 20.24
N PHE A 268 -0.84 -6.03 19.79
CA PHE A 268 -0.38 -5.18 18.70
C PHE A 268 0.37 -5.97 17.64
N THR A 269 0.13 -5.64 16.38
CA THR A 269 0.84 -6.21 15.22
C THR A 269 1.28 -5.09 14.30
N GLY A 270 2.57 -4.78 14.33
CA GLY A 270 3.16 -3.66 13.63
C GLY A 270 2.99 -2.33 14.36
N GLY A 271 3.68 -1.32 13.86
CA GLY A 271 3.58 0.03 14.36
C GLY A 271 4.06 1.02 13.32
N VAL A 272 3.69 2.28 13.51
CA VAL A 272 3.95 3.37 12.55
C VAL A 272 4.63 4.51 13.28
N PHE A 273 5.73 5.03 12.73
CA PHE A 273 6.37 6.24 13.26
C PHE A 273 5.91 7.46 12.47
N ASP A 274 5.40 8.46 13.18
CA ASP A 274 4.87 9.70 12.57
C ASP A 274 5.92 10.82 12.48
N GLY A 275 7.18 10.53 12.80
CA GLY A 275 8.24 11.53 12.93
C GLY A 275 8.51 11.97 14.37
N THR A 276 7.64 11.64 15.33
CA THR A 276 7.86 11.91 16.76
C THR A 276 7.34 10.79 17.66
N ASN A 277 6.23 10.15 17.29
CA ASN A 277 5.53 9.15 18.07
C ASN A 277 5.45 7.82 17.33
N ILE A 278 5.37 6.75 18.10
CA ILE A 278 5.07 5.41 17.60
C ILE A 278 3.61 5.10 17.88
N TRP A 279 2.87 4.76 16.82
CA TRP A 279 1.49 4.30 16.88
C TRP A 279 1.48 2.77 16.78
N MET A 280 1.11 2.09 17.86
CA MET A 280 1.06 0.63 17.92
C MET A 280 -0.27 0.13 17.38
N ILE A 281 -0.23 -0.65 16.28
CA ILE A 281 -1.42 -1.04 15.52
C ILE A 281 -2.20 -2.12 16.29
N PRO A 282 -3.48 -1.88 16.64
CA PRO A 282 -4.21 -2.76 17.55
C PRO A 282 -4.81 -3.97 16.83
N HIS A 283 -4.21 -5.13 17.06
CA HIS A 283 -4.70 -6.41 16.60
C HIS A 283 -5.84 -6.91 17.50
N ASN A 284 -5.51 -7.37 18.71
CA ASN A 284 -6.48 -7.76 19.74
C ASN A 284 -6.68 -6.70 20.82
N ALA A 285 -5.81 -5.68 20.87
CA ALA A 285 -6.04 -4.54 21.72
C ALA A 285 -7.37 -3.85 21.33
N THR A 286 -8.09 -3.39 22.35
CA THR A 286 -9.32 -2.60 22.15
C THR A 286 -9.01 -1.15 21.78
N HIS A 287 -7.83 -0.65 22.17
CA HIS A 287 -7.39 0.73 21.95
C HIS A 287 -6.21 0.78 20.98
N LEU A 288 -6.16 1.84 20.18
CA LEU A 288 -4.92 2.30 19.54
C LEU A 288 -4.06 2.97 20.61
N VAL A 289 -2.76 2.72 20.62
CA VAL A 289 -1.83 3.32 21.59
C VAL A 289 -0.74 4.07 20.87
N LYS A 290 -0.54 5.33 21.27
CA LYS A 290 0.53 6.22 20.82
C LYS A 290 1.59 6.31 21.92
N PHE A 291 2.85 6.18 21.55
CA PHE A 291 4.01 6.32 22.43
C PHE A 291 4.86 7.51 21.97
N ASP A 292 5.09 8.47 22.86
CA ASP A 292 5.96 9.62 22.61
C ASP A 292 7.43 9.17 22.78
N THR A 293 8.22 9.24 21.70
CA THR A 293 9.61 8.75 21.74
C THR A 293 10.56 9.65 22.52
N THR A 294 10.14 10.88 22.83
CA THR A 294 10.91 11.88 23.58
C THR A 294 10.67 11.76 25.07
N THR A 295 9.40 11.68 25.50
CA THR A 295 9.05 11.62 26.93
C THR A 295 8.93 10.20 27.44
N GLY A 296 8.64 9.23 26.56
CA GLY A 296 8.31 7.87 26.92
C GLY A 296 6.85 7.66 27.34
N ASP A 297 6.00 8.69 27.26
CA ASP A 297 4.60 8.60 27.68
C ASP A 297 3.74 7.83 26.66
N MET A 298 2.73 7.12 27.17
CA MET A 298 1.75 6.42 26.34
C MET A 298 0.37 7.06 26.46
N THR A 299 -0.30 7.26 25.32
CA THR A 299 -1.69 7.73 25.21
C THR A 299 -2.52 6.68 24.49
N LYS A 300 -3.78 6.45 24.93
CA LYS A 300 -4.70 5.50 24.31
C LYS A 300 -5.88 6.21 23.64
N TYR A 301 -6.39 5.62 22.56
CA TYR A 301 -7.54 6.09 21.80
C TYR A 301 -8.52 4.93 21.58
N ASN A 302 -9.81 5.19 21.76
CA ASN A 302 -10.89 4.19 21.60
C ASN A 302 -12.15 4.77 20.95
N GLU A 303 -12.06 5.98 20.41
CA GLU A 303 -13.12 6.72 19.74
C GLU A 303 -13.25 6.23 18.30
N TRP A 304 -13.52 4.93 18.14
CA TRP A 304 -13.65 4.31 16.83
C TRP A 304 -14.82 4.91 16.02
N PRO A 305 -14.75 4.91 14.67
CA PRO A 305 -15.79 5.50 13.85
C PRO A 305 -17.19 4.92 14.12
N SER A 306 -18.23 5.71 13.90
CA SER A 306 -19.60 5.24 14.05
C SER A 306 -19.88 4.01 13.17
N ASN A 307 -20.67 3.08 13.70
CA ASN A 307 -21.00 1.80 13.05
C ASN A 307 -19.78 0.91 12.73
N PHE A 308 -18.64 1.14 13.39
CA PHE A 308 -17.53 0.20 13.43
C PHE A 308 -17.47 -0.45 14.83
N SER A 309 -17.07 -1.71 14.88
CA SER A 309 -16.81 -2.42 16.13
C SER A 309 -15.40 -2.99 16.10
N LYS A 310 -14.55 -2.53 17.02
CA LYS A 310 -13.18 -3.05 17.13
C LYS A 310 -13.21 -4.50 17.63
N GLY A 311 -12.86 -5.42 16.74
CA GLY A 311 -12.79 -6.85 17.01
C GLY A 311 -11.36 -7.36 17.19
N SER A 312 -11.26 -8.67 17.38
CA SER A 312 -9.99 -9.42 17.36
C SER A 312 -9.43 -9.49 15.95
N GLY A 313 -8.11 -9.27 15.81
CA GLY A 313 -7.42 -9.23 14.53
C GLY A 313 -7.96 -8.21 13.53
N SER A 314 -8.47 -7.07 13.99
CA SER A 314 -9.03 -6.05 13.11
C SER A 314 -7.99 -5.48 12.13
N PHE A 315 -6.79 -5.18 12.63
CA PHE A 315 -5.71 -4.52 11.87
C PHE A 315 -4.39 -5.26 12.11
N THR A 316 -3.52 -5.29 11.10
CA THR A 316 -2.21 -5.96 11.18
C THR A 316 -1.01 -5.16 10.69
N GLY A 317 -1.28 -3.99 10.12
CA GLY A 317 -0.27 -3.05 9.68
C GLY A 317 -0.85 -1.65 9.66
N GLY A 318 0.01 -0.66 9.48
CA GLY A 318 -0.40 0.72 9.28
C GLY A 318 0.56 1.42 8.33
N VAL A 319 0.20 2.60 7.84
CA VAL A 319 1.16 3.48 7.15
C VAL A 319 0.93 4.92 7.61
N TYR A 320 1.94 5.76 7.49
CA TYR A 320 1.82 7.20 7.73
C TYR A 320 1.94 7.96 6.42
N ASP A 321 1.04 8.90 6.20
CA ASP A 321 1.08 9.75 5.00
C ASP A 321 1.74 11.12 5.23
N GLY A 322 2.21 11.42 6.44
CA GLY A 322 2.75 12.75 6.79
C GLY A 322 1.79 13.61 7.61
N THR A 323 0.54 13.17 7.75
CA THR A 323 -0.51 13.84 8.55
C THR A 323 -1.36 12.85 9.33
N SER A 324 -1.52 11.63 8.83
CA SER A 324 -2.46 10.64 9.34
C SER A 324 -1.89 9.23 9.26
N ILE A 325 -2.26 8.43 10.26
CA ILE A 325 -1.99 6.99 10.31
C ILE A 325 -3.15 6.26 9.64
N TRP A 326 -2.85 5.33 8.75
CA TRP A 326 -3.83 4.53 8.05
C TRP A 326 -3.73 3.08 8.51
N LEU A 327 -4.74 2.59 9.25
CA LEU A 327 -4.77 1.23 9.80
C LEU A 327 -5.25 0.24 8.73
N ILE A 328 -4.38 -0.68 8.34
CA ILE A 328 -4.62 -1.64 7.25
C ILE A 328 -5.54 -2.77 7.74
N PRO A 329 -6.70 -2.98 7.10
CA PRO A 329 -7.73 -3.87 7.62
C PRO A 329 -7.45 -5.34 7.34
N ASN A 330 -7.19 -6.12 8.39
CA ASN A 330 -7.07 -7.57 8.30
C ASN A 330 -8.43 -8.28 8.37
N ASN A 331 -9.10 -8.23 9.51
CA ASN A 331 -10.49 -8.68 9.66
C ASN A 331 -11.49 -7.52 9.77
N ALA A 332 -11.02 -6.28 9.98
CA ALA A 332 -11.89 -5.09 9.96
C ALA A 332 -12.58 -4.93 8.61
N ASP A 333 -13.82 -4.47 8.56
CA ASP A 333 -14.57 -4.28 7.32
C ASP A 333 -14.14 -3.04 6.52
N ARG A 334 -13.24 -2.21 7.07
CA ARG A 334 -12.92 -0.88 6.55
C ARG A 334 -11.49 -0.44 6.86
N LEU A 335 -10.92 0.37 5.98
CA LEU A 335 -9.69 1.12 6.23
C LEU A 335 -9.99 2.24 7.25
N ILE A 336 -9.06 2.53 8.18
CA ILE A 336 -9.23 3.61 9.17
C ILE A 336 -8.12 4.64 9.01
N LYS A 337 -8.48 5.90 8.81
CA LYS A 337 -7.59 7.07 8.94
C LYS A 337 -7.63 7.53 10.39
N VAL A 338 -6.48 7.84 10.96
CA VAL A 338 -6.29 8.43 12.29
C VAL A 338 -5.50 9.72 12.13
N ASP A 339 -6.08 10.85 12.50
CA ASP A 339 -5.35 12.13 12.52
C ASP A 339 -4.21 12.05 13.56
N SER A 340 -2.96 12.32 13.15
CA SER A 340 -1.82 12.11 14.05
C SER A 340 -1.72 13.16 15.16
N ALA A 341 -2.37 14.32 15.00
CA ALA A 341 -2.37 15.36 16.02
C ALA A 341 -3.43 15.11 17.09
N THR A 342 -4.63 14.73 16.68
CA THR A 342 -5.81 14.63 17.57
C THR A 342 -6.15 13.20 17.97
N GLY A 343 -5.81 12.21 17.14
CA GLY A 343 -6.25 10.82 17.26
C GLY A 343 -7.68 10.56 16.78
N GLU A 344 -8.33 11.54 16.14
CA GLU A 344 -9.65 11.38 15.54
C GLU A 344 -9.63 10.30 14.44
N MET A 345 -10.62 9.41 14.43
CA MET A 345 -10.68 8.27 13.53
C MET A 345 -11.82 8.39 12.51
N THR A 346 -11.51 8.17 11.23
CA THR A 346 -12.47 8.11 10.12
C THR A 346 -12.34 6.78 9.38
N GLY A 347 -13.46 6.16 8.99
CA GLY A 347 -13.46 4.84 8.34
C GLY A 347 -13.98 4.85 6.90
N TYR A 348 -13.37 4.04 6.04
CA TYR A 348 -13.69 3.93 4.60
C TYR A 348 -13.93 2.47 4.20
N ASN A 349 -15.11 2.18 3.65
CA ASN A 349 -15.56 0.83 3.25
C ASN A 349 -16.29 0.80 1.89
N ASN A 350 -16.13 1.85 1.08
CA ASN A 350 -16.66 1.95 -0.27
C ASN A 350 -15.82 1.13 -1.26
N TRP A 351 -15.72 -0.17 -0.99
CA TRP A 351 -14.98 -1.14 -1.77
C TRP A 351 -15.46 -1.20 -3.23
N PRO A 352 -14.58 -1.49 -4.21
CA PRO A 352 -14.96 -1.56 -5.62
C PRO A 352 -15.97 -2.67 -5.90
N SER A 353 -16.80 -2.49 -6.93
CA SER A 353 -17.74 -3.53 -7.36
C SER A 353 -17.01 -4.84 -7.68
N GLY A 354 -17.60 -5.96 -7.26
CA GLY A 354 -17.03 -7.29 -7.44
C GLY A 354 -15.88 -7.66 -6.49
N PHE A 355 -15.46 -6.75 -5.60
CA PHE A 355 -14.55 -7.07 -4.51
C PHE A 355 -15.33 -7.41 -3.23
N ALA A 356 -15.02 -8.55 -2.63
CA ALA A 356 -15.47 -8.91 -1.29
C ALA A 356 -14.24 -8.95 -0.37
N LYS A 357 -14.24 -8.13 0.68
CA LYS A 357 -13.07 -7.96 1.55
C LYS A 357 -12.60 -9.28 2.18
N GLN A 358 -13.51 -10.15 2.63
CA GLN A 358 -13.20 -11.42 3.32
C GLN A 358 -12.32 -11.27 4.60
N ASN A 359 -12.17 -12.35 5.38
CA ASN A 359 -11.27 -12.32 6.54
C ASN A 359 -9.81 -12.41 6.10
N SER A 360 -8.91 -11.82 6.89
CA SER A 360 -7.47 -11.78 6.65
C SER A 360 -7.06 -11.26 5.27
N ALA A 361 -7.80 -10.27 4.75
CA ALA A 361 -7.65 -9.81 3.37
C ALA A 361 -6.28 -9.21 3.08
N PHE A 362 -5.84 -8.32 3.96
CA PHE A 362 -4.60 -7.55 3.84
C PHE A 362 -3.81 -7.69 5.15
N LEU A 363 -2.50 -7.94 5.05
CA LEU A 363 -1.62 -8.04 6.23
C LEU A 363 -0.79 -6.77 6.46
N GLY A 364 -0.37 -6.12 5.38
CA GLY A 364 0.43 -4.89 5.44
C GLY A 364 0.00 -3.91 4.35
N GLY A 365 0.54 -2.71 4.41
CA GLY A 365 0.26 -1.65 3.47
C GLY A 365 1.50 -0.83 3.17
N VAL A 366 1.41 -0.01 2.13
CA VAL A 366 2.50 0.84 1.66
C VAL A 366 1.92 2.20 1.30
N TYR A 367 2.54 3.29 1.73
CA TYR A 367 2.22 4.61 1.22
C TYR A 367 3.28 5.03 0.19
N ASP A 368 2.85 5.42 -1.00
CA ASP A 368 3.73 5.70 -2.15
C ASP A 368 4.10 7.19 -2.30
N GLY A 369 3.68 8.04 -1.35
CA GLY A 369 3.79 9.50 -1.43
C GLY A 369 2.51 10.20 -1.89
N GLU A 370 1.47 9.44 -2.27
CA GLU A 370 0.15 9.99 -2.62
C GLU A 370 -1.02 9.11 -2.18
N ASN A 371 -0.87 7.79 -2.23
CA ASN A 371 -1.92 6.80 -2.05
C ASN A 371 -1.51 5.72 -1.04
N VAL A 372 -2.50 5.13 -0.37
CA VAL A 372 -2.32 3.96 0.49
C VAL A 372 -2.60 2.70 -0.32
N TRP A 373 -1.65 1.79 -0.35
CA TRP A 373 -1.76 0.49 -1.00
C TRP A 373 -1.89 -0.61 0.06
N MET A 374 -2.90 -1.45 -0.04
CA MET A 374 -3.13 -2.59 0.84
C MET A 374 -2.72 -3.88 0.14
N ILE A 375 -1.74 -4.57 0.73
CA ILE A 375 -1.09 -5.71 0.10
C ILE A 375 -1.89 -6.99 0.35
N PRO A 376 -2.27 -7.75 -0.70
CA PRO A 376 -3.22 -8.84 -0.57
C PRO A 376 -2.61 -10.10 0.04
N PHE A 377 -3.11 -10.49 1.22
CA PHE A 377 -2.82 -11.79 1.82
C PHE A 377 -3.85 -12.83 1.34
N MET A 378 -5.12 -12.69 1.73
CA MET A 378 -6.23 -13.53 1.24
C MET A 378 -7.09 -12.83 0.19
N ALA A 379 -7.04 -11.50 0.09
CA ALA A 379 -7.75 -10.74 -0.93
C ALA A 379 -7.37 -11.23 -2.34
N ASP A 380 -8.27 -11.15 -3.32
CA ASP A 380 -8.03 -11.58 -4.71
C ASP A 380 -7.18 -10.59 -5.51
N ARG A 381 -7.11 -9.32 -5.08
CA ARG A 381 -6.47 -8.21 -5.79
C ARG A 381 -5.64 -7.30 -4.89
N LEU A 382 -4.63 -6.65 -5.46
CA LEU A 382 -3.98 -5.50 -4.82
C LEU A 382 -4.98 -4.35 -4.77
N MET A 383 -4.99 -3.58 -3.70
CA MET A 383 -5.94 -2.49 -3.52
C MET A 383 -5.22 -1.18 -3.25
N LYS A 384 -5.56 -0.13 -4.00
CA LYS A 384 -5.13 1.25 -3.77
C LYS A 384 -6.29 2.05 -3.19
N PHE A 385 -6.01 2.91 -2.23
CA PHE A 385 -6.91 3.92 -1.70
C PHE A 385 -6.30 5.31 -1.91
N GLY A 386 -7.08 6.24 -2.47
CA GLY A 386 -6.67 7.61 -2.71
C GLY A 386 -7.37 8.20 -3.93
N ASN A 387 -6.65 8.99 -4.72
CA ASN A 387 -7.18 9.59 -5.94
C ASN A 387 -7.42 8.52 -7.02
N SER A 388 -8.54 8.63 -7.74
CA SER A 388 -8.84 7.82 -8.91
C SER A 388 -9.04 8.67 -10.17
N SER A 389 -8.48 8.17 -11.28
CA SER A 389 -8.72 8.67 -12.63
C SER A 389 -9.72 7.80 -13.41
N ASP A 390 -10.35 6.82 -12.76
CA ASP A 390 -11.25 5.88 -13.43
C ASP A 390 -12.60 6.53 -13.74
N LEU A 391 -13.31 5.98 -14.72
CA LEU A 391 -14.75 6.21 -14.84
C LEU A 391 -15.50 5.22 -13.96
N SER A 392 -16.57 5.66 -13.31
CA SER A 392 -17.55 4.82 -12.65
C SER A 392 -18.68 4.39 -13.59
N GLU A 393 -18.89 5.15 -14.68
CA GLU A 393 -19.90 4.85 -15.69
C GLU A 393 -19.53 5.49 -17.04
N LEU A 394 -19.97 4.86 -18.13
CA LEU A 394 -19.98 5.45 -19.47
C LEU A 394 -21.28 5.06 -20.16
N THR A 395 -22.12 6.02 -20.51
CA THR A 395 -23.37 5.78 -21.23
C THR A 395 -23.43 6.53 -22.55
N LEU A 396 -24.25 6.00 -23.47
CA LEU A 396 -24.51 6.58 -24.78
C LEU A 396 -26.02 6.86 -24.90
N SER A 397 -26.39 7.97 -25.54
CA SER A 397 -27.81 8.24 -25.84
C SER A 397 -28.40 7.32 -26.92
N SER A 398 -27.56 6.67 -27.73
CA SER A 398 -27.95 5.65 -28.71
C SER A 398 -26.84 4.61 -28.94
N GLY A 399 -27.24 3.37 -29.23
CA GLY A 399 -26.35 2.23 -29.36
C GLY A 399 -26.06 1.53 -28.03
N THR A 400 -25.17 0.54 -28.08
CA THR A 400 -24.74 -0.21 -26.89
C THR A 400 -23.23 -0.36 -26.95
N LEU A 401 -22.56 -0.07 -25.83
CA LEU A 401 -21.12 -0.30 -25.71
C LEU A 401 -20.83 -1.79 -25.90
N SER A 402 -19.87 -2.07 -26.77
CA SER A 402 -19.33 -3.40 -27.02
C SER A 402 -17.81 -3.32 -26.90
N PRO A 403 -17.22 -3.90 -25.84
CA PRO A 403 -17.87 -4.66 -24.75
C PRO A 403 -18.72 -3.78 -23.81
N PRO A 404 -19.57 -4.36 -22.93
CA PRO A 404 -20.24 -3.60 -21.86
C PRO A 404 -19.23 -2.83 -21.01
N PHE A 405 -19.65 -1.70 -20.44
CA PHE A 405 -18.76 -0.86 -19.63
C PHE A 405 -18.11 -1.64 -18.49
N SER A 406 -16.81 -1.47 -18.36
CA SER A 406 -15.97 -1.86 -17.23
C SER A 406 -14.88 -0.79 -17.07
N SER A 407 -14.59 -0.37 -15.84
CA SER A 407 -13.52 0.60 -15.58
C SER A 407 -12.14 0.13 -16.06
N GLU A 408 -11.95 -1.18 -16.25
CA GLU A 408 -10.71 -1.78 -16.76
C GLU A 408 -10.58 -1.71 -18.30
N ILE A 409 -11.65 -1.36 -19.03
CA ILE A 409 -11.66 -1.34 -20.50
C ILE A 409 -11.57 0.11 -20.98
N THR A 410 -10.51 0.40 -21.75
CA THR A 410 -10.20 1.74 -22.25
C THR A 410 -10.63 1.97 -23.70
N SER A 411 -11.16 0.96 -24.37
CA SER A 411 -11.58 1.03 -25.78
C SER A 411 -12.93 0.37 -25.97
N TYR A 412 -13.86 1.10 -26.60
CA TYR A 412 -15.22 0.64 -26.85
C TYR A 412 -15.60 0.84 -28.32
N THR A 413 -16.51 -0.02 -28.79
CA THR A 413 -17.22 0.20 -30.04
C THR A 413 -18.71 0.29 -29.75
N ALA A 414 -19.43 1.07 -30.55
CA ALA A 414 -20.88 1.09 -30.52
C ALA A 414 -21.40 1.16 -31.96
N SER A 415 -22.53 0.52 -32.22
CA SER A 415 -23.20 0.60 -33.51
C SER A 415 -24.56 1.25 -33.34
N VAL A 416 -24.85 2.22 -34.19
CA VAL A 416 -26.12 2.94 -34.26
C VAL A 416 -26.72 2.83 -35.66
N ASP A 417 -28.00 3.17 -35.78
CA ASP A 417 -28.66 3.24 -37.08
C ASP A 417 -28.07 4.36 -37.93
N ASN A 418 -28.05 4.18 -39.25
CA ASN A 418 -27.49 5.15 -40.21
C ASN A 418 -28.18 6.53 -40.18
N GLU A 419 -29.38 6.63 -39.64
CA GLU A 419 -30.13 7.89 -39.49
C GLU A 419 -29.62 8.73 -38.29
N VAL A 420 -28.81 8.16 -37.40
CA VAL A 420 -28.25 8.84 -36.22
C VAL A 420 -27.06 9.72 -36.64
N ALA A 421 -27.23 11.04 -36.56
CA ALA A 421 -26.21 12.02 -36.94
C ALA A 421 -25.25 12.39 -35.80
N SER A 422 -25.67 12.20 -34.54
CA SER A 422 -24.86 12.44 -33.34
C SER A 422 -25.27 11.48 -32.22
N ILE A 423 -24.34 11.20 -31.32
CA ILE A 423 -24.59 10.49 -30.06
C ILE A 423 -24.11 11.36 -28.91
N ASP A 424 -24.81 11.33 -27.79
CA ASP A 424 -24.31 11.93 -26.56
C ASP A 424 -23.49 10.88 -25.83
N VAL A 425 -22.28 11.25 -25.45
CA VAL A 425 -21.40 10.46 -24.61
C VAL A 425 -21.43 11.07 -23.21
N THR A 426 -21.83 10.27 -22.22
CA THR A 426 -21.95 10.72 -20.84
C THR A 426 -20.98 9.91 -19.98
N PRO A 427 -19.76 10.41 -19.74
CA PRO A 427 -18.83 9.79 -18.80
C PRO A 427 -19.14 10.24 -17.36
N THR A 428 -19.08 9.30 -16.42
CA THR A 428 -19.13 9.59 -14.98
C THR A 428 -17.80 9.19 -14.37
N THR A 429 -17.08 10.16 -13.79
CA THR A 429 -15.82 9.90 -13.07
C THR A 429 -16.05 9.12 -11.79
N ALA A 430 -15.08 8.31 -11.38
CA ALA A 430 -15.12 7.61 -10.10
C ALA A 430 -14.88 8.57 -8.92
N GLU A 431 -14.01 9.56 -9.10
CA GLU A 431 -13.73 10.59 -8.10
C GLU A 431 -14.53 11.87 -8.39
N ILE A 432 -15.10 12.47 -7.34
CA ILE A 432 -15.86 13.72 -7.44
C ILE A 432 -14.88 14.86 -7.75
N GLY A 433 -15.14 15.60 -8.83
CA GLY A 433 -14.30 16.74 -9.24
C GLY A 433 -13.11 16.37 -10.13
N ALA A 434 -12.92 15.09 -10.46
CA ALA A 434 -11.97 14.69 -11.50
C ALA A 434 -12.34 15.28 -12.86
N ALA A 435 -11.33 15.65 -13.64
CA ALA A 435 -11.50 16.18 -15.00
C ALA A 435 -11.64 15.03 -16.01
N VAL A 436 -12.55 15.18 -16.96
CA VAL A 436 -12.74 14.25 -18.08
C VAL A 436 -12.96 15.03 -19.36
N THR A 437 -12.45 14.50 -20.47
CA THR A 437 -12.63 15.10 -21.80
C THR A 437 -13.28 14.12 -22.77
N VAL A 438 -14.18 14.61 -23.63
CA VAL A 438 -14.76 13.88 -24.76
C VAL A 438 -14.34 14.59 -26.05
N ASN A 439 -13.57 13.92 -26.91
CA ASN A 439 -12.93 14.53 -28.10
C ASN A 439 -12.18 15.84 -27.77
N ASP A 440 -11.33 15.81 -26.74
CA ASP A 440 -10.56 16.96 -26.21
C ASP A 440 -11.40 18.09 -25.59
N SER A 441 -12.74 18.04 -25.67
CA SER A 441 -13.63 18.96 -24.95
C SER A 441 -13.74 18.55 -23.49
N SER A 442 -13.40 19.45 -22.56
CA SER A 442 -13.61 19.23 -21.12
C SER A 442 -15.10 19.14 -20.80
N VAL A 443 -15.50 18.08 -20.12
CA VAL A 443 -16.90 17.83 -19.69
C VAL A 443 -16.93 17.60 -18.19
N ALA A 444 -18.03 17.99 -17.54
CA ALA A 444 -18.22 17.65 -16.12
C ALA A 444 -18.63 16.17 -15.98
N SER A 445 -18.32 15.57 -14.83
CA SER A 445 -18.76 14.20 -14.51
C SER A 445 -20.29 14.08 -14.59
N GLY A 446 -20.77 13.06 -15.30
CA GLY A 446 -22.19 12.82 -15.55
C GLY A 446 -22.83 13.77 -16.57
N GLN A 447 -22.05 14.67 -17.19
CA GLN A 447 -22.55 15.57 -18.23
C GLN A 447 -22.44 14.92 -19.61
N ALA A 448 -23.55 14.92 -20.34
CA ALA A 448 -23.61 14.51 -21.74
C ALA A 448 -22.84 15.49 -22.64
N GLU A 449 -22.04 14.97 -23.56
CA GLU A 449 -21.38 15.72 -24.63
C GLU A 449 -21.69 15.11 -26.00
N ALA A 450 -22.14 15.95 -26.93
CA ALA A 450 -22.57 15.51 -28.24
C ALA A 450 -21.38 15.23 -29.16
N VAL A 451 -21.29 14.00 -29.66
CA VAL A 451 -20.30 13.55 -30.64
C VAL A 451 -20.97 13.37 -32.00
N ALA A 452 -20.56 14.20 -32.96
CA ALA A 452 -21.04 14.09 -34.33
C ALA A 452 -20.52 12.82 -35.01
N LEU A 453 -21.43 12.06 -35.61
CA LEU A 453 -21.07 10.89 -36.41
C LEU A 453 -20.88 11.33 -37.86
N LYS A 454 -19.78 10.90 -38.49
CA LYS A 454 -19.62 11.07 -39.93
C LYS A 454 -20.62 10.14 -40.62
N GLY A 455 -21.80 10.66 -40.92
CA GLY A 455 -22.77 9.97 -41.75
C GLY A 455 -22.10 9.55 -43.06
N GLY A 456 -22.39 8.34 -43.53
CA GLY A 456 -21.98 7.85 -44.84
C GLY A 456 -22.64 8.65 -45.97
N GLY A 457 -22.30 9.92 -46.09
CA GLY A 457 -22.65 10.76 -47.21
C GLY A 457 -21.73 10.40 -48.38
N TYR A 458 -22.33 9.96 -49.48
CA TYR A 458 -21.65 9.89 -50.77
C TYR A 458 -21.10 11.28 -51.11
N GLY A 459 -19.81 11.48 -50.91
CA GLY A 459 -19.11 12.72 -51.22
C GLY A 459 -17.64 12.44 -51.49
N ASN A 460 -17.26 12.43 -52.77
CA ASN A 460 -15.87 12.42 -53.21
C ASN A 460 -15.11 13.59 -52.57
N GLY A 461 -14.03 13.30 -51.83
CA GLY A 461 -13.11 14.32 -51.35
C GLY A 461 -12.26 13.81 -50.19
N GLY A 462 -11.08 13.28 -50.51
CA GLY A 462 -10.13 12.74 -49.53
C GLY A 462 -9.67 13.76 -48.50
N GLY A 463 -9.49 13.29 -47.26
CA GLY A 463 -8.90 14.05 -46.16
C GLY A 463 -8.35 13.11 -45.10
N CYS A 464 -7.13 12.60 -45.32
CA CYS A 464 -6.29 12.06 -44.25
C CYS A 464 -6.00 13.17 -43.24
N ILE A 465 -6.13 12.88 -41.94
CA ILE A 465 -5.50 13.70 -40.90
C ILE A 465 -4.33 12.88 -40.33
N ARG A 466 -3.13 13.41 -40.55
CA ARG A 466 -1.85 12.92 -40.02
C ARG A 466 -1.71 13.31 -38.55
N GLN A 467 -1.19 12.38 -37.75
CA GLN A 467 -0.66 12.63 -36.41
C GLN A 467 0.47 13.67 -36.45
N ARG A 468 0.48 14.57 -35.45
CA ARG A 468 1.69 15.14 -34.87
C ARG A 468 1.67 14.89 -33.39
#